data_AF-A0A3Q0IKL0-F1
#
_entry.id   AF-A0A3Q0IKL0-F1
#
_cell.length_a   1.000
_cell.length_b   1.000
_cell.length_c   1.000
_cell.angle_alpha   90.00
_cell.angle_beta   90.00
_cell.angle_gamma   90.00
#
_symmetry.space_group_name_H-M   'P 1'
#
loop_
_entity.id
_entity.type
_entity.pdbx_description
1 polymer ?
#
loop_
_entity_poly.entity_id
_entity_poly.type
_entity_poly.pdbx_seq_one_letter_code
_entity_poly.pdbx_strand_id
1 'polypeptide(L)'
;MLGVDYDERVLPSITTEVLKAVVAQFDASELITQRELVSQKVNEDLTERAKRFGVILDDISITHLTFGKEFTQAVELKQVAQQEAEKARFLVEKAEQSKQAAIISAEGDAQAAQLISKSLTEAGDGLVELRRIEAAESIAYQLSRSRQVSYLPSGNNILFNVPTPQ
;
A
#
# COMPACT_ATOMS: atom_id res chain seq x y z
N MET A 1 -9.88 -37.26 55.61
CA MET A 1 -8.58 -36.61 55.31
C MET A 1 -8.41 -36.68 53.81
N LEU A 2 -8.28 -35.54 53.13
CA LEU A 2 -7.87 -35.52 51.73
C LEU A 2 -6.50 -36.24 51.69
N GLY A 3 -6.45 -37.33 50.92
CA GLY A 3 -5.27 -38.20 50.84
C GLY A 3 -4.05 -37.45 50.31
N VAL A 4 -2.90 -38.07 50.53
CA VAL A 4 -1.56 -37.53 50.24
C VAL A 4 -1.35 -37.11 48.77
N ASP A 5 -2.26 -37.49 47.86
CA ASP A 5 -2.20 -37.23 46.40
C ASP A 5 -2.92 -35.94 45.95
N TYR A 6 -3.25 -35.03 46.87
CA TYR A 6 -3.93 -33.77 46.53
C TYR A 6 -3.09 -32.90 45.58
N ASP A 7 -1.79 -32.85 45.84
CA ASP A 7 -0.80 -32.13 45.03
C ASP A 7 -0.62 -32.75 43.64
N GLU A 8 -0.67 -34.08 43.55
CA GLU A 8 -0.47 -34.80 42.29
C GLU A 8 -1.72 -34.86 41.39
N ARG A 9 -2.93 -34.78 41.97
CA ARG A 9 -4.17 -34.96 41.20
C ARG A 9 -5.05 -33.72 41.11
N VAL A 10 -5.16 -32.95 42.19
CA VAL A 10 -6.11 -31.83 42.23
C VAL A 10 -5.47 -30.56 41.69
N LEU A 11 -4.23 -30.26 42.06
CA LEU A 11 -3.51 -29.07 41.58
C LEU A 11 -3.33 -29.05 40.05
N PRO A 12 -2.92 -30.14 39.37
CA PRO A 12 -2.76 -30.13 37.91
C PRO A 12 -4.10 -30.06 37.18
N SER A 13 -5.16 -30.62 37.77
CA SER A 13 -6.50 -30.59 37.20
C SER A 13 -7.09 -29.18 37.20
N ILE A 14 -7.05 -28.48 38.35
CA ILE A 14 -7.60 -27.12 38.47
C ILE A 14 -6.78 -26.12 37.64
N THR A 15 -5.47 -26.26 37.61
CA THR A 15 -4.57 -25.38 36.83
C THR A 15 -4.80 -25.54 35.33
N THR A 16 -4.85 -26.78 34.83
CA THR A 16 -5.10 -27.02 33.40
C THR A 16 -6.46 -26.50 32.96
N GLU A 17 -7.49 -26.64 33.79
CA GLU A 17 -8.84 -26.20 33.45
C GLU A 17 -8.95 -24.67 33.44
N VAL A 18 -8.46 -24.00 34.49
CA VAL A 18 -8.46 -22.53 34.56
C VAL A 18 -7.61 -21.91 33.45
N LEU A 19 -6.44 -22.49 33.17
CA LEU A 19 -5.59 -22.01 32.08
C LEU A 19 -6.29 -22.10 30.72
N LYS A 20 -7.01 -23.20 30.45
CA LYS A 20 -7.81 -23.32 29.21
C LYS A 20 -8.95 -22.30 29.15
N ALA A 21 -9.64 -22.06 30.27
CA ALA A 21 -10.74 -21.11 30.32
C ALA A 21 -10.27 -19.66 30.11
N VAL A 22 -9.11 -19.29 30.65
CA VAL A 22 -8.52 -17.96 30.46
C VAL A 22 -7.95 -17.80 29.05
N VAL A 23 -7.19 -18.78 28.54
CA VAL A 23 -6.62 -18.74 27.18
C VAL A 23 -7.72 -18.66 26.11
N ALA A 24 -8.92 -19.20 26.36
CA ALA A 24 -10.05 -19.07 25.44
C ALA A 24 -10.66 -17.66 25.38
N GLN A 25 -10.42 -16.80 26.38
CA GLN A 25 -10.96 -15.43 26.43
C GLN A 25 -10.04 -14.39 25.81
N PHE A 26 -8.75 -14.70 25.66
CA PHE A 26 -7.74 -13.77 25.18
C PHE A 26 -7.19 -14.20 23.82
N ASP A 27 -6.90 -13.23 22.96
CA ASP A 27 -6.20 -13.52 21.72
C ASP A 27 -4.70 -13.80 21.97
N ALA A 28 -4.08 -14.54 21.05
CA ALA A 28 -2.65 -14.86 21.07
C ALA A 28 -1.74 -13.66 21.33
N SER A 29 -2.04 -12.56 20.64
CA SER A 29 -1.33 -11.29 20.73
C SER A 29 -1.44 -10.67 22.12
N GLU A 30 -2.60 -10.80 22.76
CA GLU A 30 -2.87 -10.29 24.10
C GLU A 30 -2.18 -11.15 25.17
N LEU A 31 -2.11 -12.46 24.97
CA LEU A 31 -1.37 -13.36 25.87
C LEU A 31 0.13 -13.02 25.94
N ILE A 32 0.69 -12.48 24.86
CA ILE A 32 2.09 -12.04 24.80
C ILE A 32 2.23 -10.61 25.35
N THR A 33 1.40 -9.69 24.88
CA THR A 33 1.54 -8.25 25.20
C THR A 33 1.03 -7.89 26.59
N GLN A 34 0.00 -8.58 27.09
CA GLN A 34 -0.67 -8.33 28.36
C GLN A 34 -0.47 -9.50 29.35
N ARG A 35 0.72 -10.11 29.33
CA ARG A 35 1.05 -11.28 30.15
C ARG A 35 0.82 -11.06 31.65
N GLU A 36 1.05 -9.83 32.14
CA GLU A 36 0.80 -9.48 33.54
C GLU A 36 -0.69 -9.53 33.88
N LEU A 37 -1.54 -8.94 33.04
CA LEU A 37 -2.99 -8.94 33.22
C LEU A 37 -3.55 -10.36 33.15
N VAL A 38 -3.06 -11.17 32.21
CA VAL A 38 -3.42 -12.58 32.11
C VAL A 38 -2.97 -13.35 33.35
N SER A 39 -1.78 -13.09 33.88
CA SER A 39 -1.29 -13.74 35.10
C SER A 39 -2.15 -13.37 36.33
N GLN A 40 -2.54 -12.11 36.47
CA GLN A 40 -3.43 -11.67 37.55
C GLN A 40 -4.78 -12.39 37.47
N LYS A 41 -5.38 -12.44 36.28
CA LYS A 41 -6.68 -13.08 36.08
C LYS A 41 -6.63 -14.60 36.31
N VAL A 42 -5.56 -15.27 35.86
CA VAL A 42 -5.32 -16.68 36.19
C VAL A 42 -5.18 -16.87 37.70
N ASN A 43 -4.47 -15.98 38.41
CA ASN A 43 -4.29 -16.08 39.85
C ASN A 43 -5.63 -15.94 40.60
N GLU A 44 -6.47 -14.97 40.24
CA GLU A 44 -7.81 -14.78 40.81
C GLU A 44 -8.68 -16.03 40.62
N ASP A 45 -8.80 -16.51 39.37
CA ASP A 45 -9.63 -17.67 39.03
C ASP A 45 -9.11 -18.96 39.69
N LEU A 46 -7.79 -19.15 39.75
CA LEU A 46 -7.18 -20.32 40.39
C LEU A 46 -7.38 -20.28 41.91
N THR A 47 -7.24 -19.12 42.53
CA THR A 47 -7.43 -18.91 43.97
C THR A 47 -8.88 -19.17 44.37
N GLU A 48 -9.85 -18.69 43.59
CA GLU A 48 -11.26 -18.97 43.83
C GLU A 48 -11.58 -20.47 43.69
N ARG A 49 -11.02 -21.12 42.65
CA ARG A 49 -11.15 -22.57 42.45
C ARG A 49 -10.52 -23.37 43.57
N ALA A 50 -9.30 -23.05 43.99
CA ALA A 50 -8.57 -23.78 45.02
C ALA A 50 -9.21 -23.66 46.40
N LYS A 51 -9.84 -22.51 46.70
CA LYS A 51 -10.63 -22.33 47.94
C LYS A 51 -11.74 -23.38 48.10
N ARG A 52 -12.39 -23.79 47.00
CA ARG A 52 -13.42 -24.86 47.04
C ARG A 52 -12.87 -26.22 47.45
N PHE A 53 -11.58 -26.44 47.24
CA PHE A 53 -10.87 -27.65 47.62
C PHE A 53 -10.10 -27.50 48.95
N GLY A 54 -10.22 -26.35 49.62
CA GLY A 54 -9.55 -26.07 50.90
C GLY A 54 -8.08 -25.71 50.77
N VAL A 55 -7.63 -25.27 49.59
CA VAL A 55 -6.23 -24.89 49.34
C VAL A 55 -6.06 -23.40 49.14
N ILE A 56 -5.03 -22.89 49.81
CA ILE A 56 -4.60 -21.49 49.77
C ILE A 56 -3.41 -21.44 48.83
N LEU A 57 -3.51 -20.59 47.81
CA LEU A 57 -2.47 -20.30 46.84
C LEU A 57 -1.95 -18.89 47.16
N ASP A 58 -0.62 -18.73 47.24
CA ASP A 58 0.01 -17.43 47.48
C ASP A 58 0.23 -16.69 46.15
N ASP A 59 1.30 -17.03 45.42
CA ASP A 59 1.64 -16.40 44.14
C ASP A 59 1.93 -17.43 43.06
N ILE A 60 1.24 -17.28 41.93
CA ILE A 60 1.37 -18.16 40.76
C ILE A 60 2.03 -17.36 39.65
N SER A 61 3.13 -17.87 39.12
CA SER A 61 3.82 -17.30 37.97
C SER A 61 3.78 -18.25 36.78
N ILE A 62 3.39 -17.73 35.61
CA ILE A 62 3.45 -18.49 34.36
C ILE A 62 4.93 -18.58 33.96
N THR A 63 5.51 -19.77 33.83
CA THR A 63 6.93 -19.93 33.47
C THR A 63 7.15 -19.93 31.96
N HIS A 64 6.41 -20.77 31.22
CA HIS A 64 6.56 -20.92 29.78
C HIS A 64 5.22 -21.07 29.07
N LEU A 65 4.98 -20.24 28.06
CA LEU A 65 3.82 -20.32 27.17
C LEU A 65 4.30 -20.86 25.82
N THR A 66 3.94 -22.10 25.51
CA THR A 66 4.22 -22.69 24.20
C THR A 66 2.92 -22.77 23.42
N PHE A 67 2.87 -22.09 22.29
CA PHE A 67 1.75 -22.19 21.36
C PHE A 67 1.92 -23.41 20.44
N GLY A 68 0.81 -24.09 20.14
CA GLY A 68 0.81 -25.17 19.16
C GLY A 68 1.11 -24.65 17.75
N LYS A 69 1.67 -25.49 16.87
CA LYS A 69 2.04 -25.10 15.49
C LYS A 69 0.85 -24.57 14.68
N GLU A 70 -0.32 -25.20 14.83
CA GLU A 70 -1.56 -24.80 14.16
C GLU A 70 -2.02 -23.40 14.59
N PHE A 71 -1.77 -23.05 15.86
CA PHE A 71 -2.14 -21.76 16.42
C PHE A 71 -1.21 -20.64 15.91
N THR A 72 0.11 -20.88 15.89
CA THR A 72 1.06 -19.94 15.29
C THR A 72 0.73 -19.66 13.82
N GLN A 73 0.36 -20.70 13.06
CA GLN A 73 -0.07 -20.55 11.67
C GLN A 73 -1.34 -19.70 11.55
N ALA A 74 -2.35 -19.93 12.39
CA ALA A 74 -3.59 -19.15 12.36
C ALA A 74 -3.34 -17.65 12.66
N VAL A 75 -2.42 -17.34 13.58
CA VAL A 75 -2.04 -15.96 13.91
C VAL A 75 -1.26 -15.31 12.76
N GLU A 76 -0.29 -16.01 12.19
CA GLU A 76 0.46 -15.53 11.02
C GLU A 76 -0.47 -15.27 9.83
N LEU A 77 -1.43 -16.16 9.57
CA LEU A 77 -2.42 -15.98 8.51
C LEU A 77 -3.31 -14.76 8.76
N LYS A 78 -3.78 -14.54 9.99
CA LYS A 78 -4.53 -13.32 10.34
C LYS A 78 -3.69 -12.07 10.10
N GLN A 79 -2.41 -12.09 10.49
CA GLN A 79 -1.50 -10.97 10.30
C GLN A 79 -1.25 -10.67 8.82
N VAL A 80 -1.04 -11.70 8.00
CA VAL A 80 -0.88 -11.55 6.55
C VAL A 80 -2.16 -10.99 5.94
N ALA A 81 -3.34 -11.53 6.29
CA ALA A 81 -4.61 -11.03 5.80
C ALA A 81 -4.87 -9.56 6.17
N GLN A 82 -4.49 -9.15 7.39
CA GLN A 82 -4.62 -7.76 7.82
C GLN A 82 -3.67 -6.83 7.04
N GLN A 83 -2.42 -7.25 6.84
CA GLN A 83 -1.46 -6.49 6.01
C GLN A 83 -1.91 -6.40 4.54
N GLU A 84 -2.47 -7.48 3.99
CA GLU A 84 -3.01 -7.48 2.64
C GLU A 84 -4.22 -6.55 2.51
N ALA A 85 -5.12 -6.53 3.50
CA ALA A 85 -6.25 -5.61 3.53
C ALA A 85 -5.78 -4.14 3.61
N GLU A 86 -4.78 -3.83 4.43
CA GLU A 86 -4.18 -2.49 4.50
C GLU A 86 -3.52 -2.09 3.17
N LYS A 87 -2.74 -3.00 2.56
CA LYS A 87 -2.15 -2.76 1.23
C LYS A 87 -3.22 -2.53 0.17
N ALA A 88 -4.29 -3.31 0.18
CA ALA A 88 -5.40 -3.15 -0.76
C ALA A 88 -6.08 -1.79 -0.59
N ARG A 89 -6.34 -1.35 0.65
CA ARG A 89 -6.87 0.00 0.92
C ARG A 89 -5.94 1.09 0.40
N PHE A 90 -4.65 0.99 0.66
CA PHE A 90 -3.66 1.96 0.17
C PHE A 90 -3.61 2.01 -1.35
N LEU A 91 -3.73 0.86 -2.02
CA LEU A 91 -3.76 0.80 -3.48
C LEU A 91 -5.01 1.50 -4.06
N VAL A 92 -6.18 1.27 -3.45
CA VAL A 92 -7.43 1.96 -3.83
C VAL A 92 -7.29 3.46 -3.65
N GLU A 93 -6.82 3.91 -2.49
CA GLU A 93 -6.61 5.34 -2.21
C GLU A 93 -5.63 5.97 -3.20
N LYS A 94 -4.52 5.29 -3.49
CA LYS A 94 -3.56 5.75 -4.50
C LYS A 94 -4.19 5.86 -5.90
N ALA A 95 -5.05 4.92 -6.26
CA ALA A 95 -5.75 4.94 -7.55
C ALA A 95 -6.76 6.10 -7.63
N GLU A 96 -7.49 6.37 -6.55
CA GLU A 96 -8.39 7.52 -6.44
C GLU A 96 -7.64 8.84 -6.56
N GLN A 97 -6.53 9.00 -5.82
CA GLN A 97 -5.67 10.18 -5.90
C GLN A 97 -5.11 10.37 -7.31
N SER A 98 -4.65 9.31 -7.96
CA SER A 98 -4.16 9.35 -9.35
C SER A 98 -5.25 9.80 -10.33
N LYS A 99 -6.47 9.27 -10.19
CA LYS A 99 -7.62 9.68 -11.00
C LYS A 99 -7.93 11.17 -10.81
N GLN A 100 -7.94 11.64 -9.56
CA GLN A 100 -8.23 13.04 -9.28
C GLN A 100 -7.14 13.97 -9.81
N ALA A 101 -5.86 13.59 -9.68
CA ALA A 101 -4.74 14.32 -10.27
C ALA A 101 -4.86 14.40 -11.80
N ALA A 102 -5.26 13.31 -12.48
CA ALA A 102 -5.47 13.30 -13.92
C ALA A 102 -6.61 14.23 -14.35
N ILE A 103 -7.72 14.27 -13.60
CA ILE A 103 -8.84 15.19 -13.87
C ILE A 103 -8.39 16.64 -13.70
N ILE A 104 -7.72 16.96 -12.60
CA ILE A 104 -7.23 18.32 -12.31
C ILE A 104 -6.22 18.76 -13.39
N SER A 105 -5.33 17.87 -13.82
CA SER A 105 -4.38 18.17 -14.90
C SER A 105 -5.11 18.44 -16.21
N ALA A 106 -6.08 17.61 -16.59
CA ALA A 106 -6.86 17.80 -17.81
C ALA A 106 -7.70 19.09 -17.78
N GLU A 107 -8.28 19.43 -16.63
CA GLU A 107 -8.98 20.70 -16.42
C GLU A 107 -8.02 21.90 -16.51
N GLY A 108 -6.82 21.78 -15.93
CA GLY A 108 -5.76 22.78 -16.02
C GLY A 108 -5.30 23.01 -17.45
N ASP A 109 -5.08 21.93 -18.21
CA ASP A 109 -4.70 22.00 -19.63
C ASP A 109 -5.82 22.60 -20.48
N ALA A 110 -7.08 22.23 -20.23
CA ALA A 110 -8.22 22.80 -20.93
C ALA A 110 -8.38 24.30 -20.66
N GLN A 111 -8.26 24.72 -19.40
CA GLN A 111 -8.30 26.14 -19.03
C GLN A 111 -7.13 26.91 -19.63
N ALA A 112 -5.92 26.35 -19.58
CA ALA A 112 -4.74 26.95 -20.20
C ALA A 112 -4.92 27.12 -21.71
N ALA A 113 -5.41 26.09 -22.41
CA ALA A 113 -5.69 26.15 -23.84
C ALA A 113 -6.77 27.20 -24.18
N GLN A 114 -7.84 27.29 -23.38
CA GLN A 114 -8.85 28.34 -23.55
C GLN A 114 -8.28 29.74 -23.35
N LEU A 115 -7.43 29.93 -22.34
CA LEU A 115 -6.81 31.21 -22.05
C LEU A 115 -5.85 31.61 -23.18
N ILE A 116 -4.99 30.69 -23.63
CA ILE A 116 -4.12 30.89 -24.80
C ILE A 116 -4.95 31.23 -26.05
N SER A 117 -6.04 30.50 -26.29
CA SER A 117 -6.90 30.77 -27.45
C SER A 117 -7.53 32.15 -27.39
N LYS A 118 -8.01 32.59 -26.21
CA LYS A 118 -8.54 33.94 -26.01
C LYS A 118 -7.46 34.99 -26.23
N SER A 119 -6.29 34.83 -25.62
CA SER A 119 -5.14 35.72 -25.81
C SER A 119 -4.72 35.83 -27.27
N LEU A 120 -4.73 34.71 -28.01
CA LEU A 120 -4.38 34.69 -29.43
C LEU A 120 -5.46 35.38 -30.29
N THR A 121 -6.74 35.20 -29.99
CA THR A 121 -7.82 35.93 -30.66
C THR A 121 -7.78 37.43 -30.39
N GLU A 122 -7.37 37.84 -29.18
CA GLU A 122 -7.22 39.25 -28.80
C GLU A 122 -5.95 39.88 -29.42
N ALA A 123 -4.84 39.14 -29.48
CA ALA A 123 -3.58 39.58 -30.08
C ALA A 123 -3.59 39.60 -31.63
N GLY A 124 -4.55 38.92 -32.26
CA GLY A 124 -4.82 38.99 -33.69
C GLY A 124 -3.92 38.12 -34.59
N ASP A 125 -4.22 38.12 -35.88
CA ASP A 125 -3.59 37.28 -36.93
C ASP A 125 -2.08 37.52 -37.11
N GLY A 126 -1.58 38.68 -36.67
CA GLY A 126 -0.16 39.04 -36.77
C GLY A 126 0.78 38.11 -35.98
N LEU A 127 0.32 37.51 -34.89
CA LEU A 127 1.14 36.59 -34.08
C LEU A 127 1.23 35.20 -34.74
N VAL A 128 0.20 34.80 -35.49
CA VAL A 128 0.17 33.56 -36.28
C VAL A 128 1.08 33.69 -37.50
N GLU A 129 1.02 34.83 -38.19
CA GLU A 129 1.94 35.19 -39.28
C GLU A 129 3.40 35.19 -38.80
N LEU A 130 3.70 35.83 -37.67
CA LEU A 130 5.06 35.84 -37.09
C LEU A 130 5.56 34.42 -36.80
N ARG A 131 4.74 33.58 -36.15
CA ARG A 131 5.06 32.17 -35.88
C ARG A 131 5.26 31.36 -37.16
N ARG A 132 4.50 31.63 -38.23
CA ARG A 132 4.71 31.00 -39.55
C ARG A 132 6.07 31.38 -40.14
N ILE A 133 6.47 32.64 -40.04
CA ILE A 133 7.76 33.12 -40.52
C ILE A 133 8.90 32.47 -39.74
N GLU A 134 8.83 32.42 -38.40
CA GLU A 134 9.83 31.76 -37.56
C GLU A 134 9.95 30.25 -37.86
N ALA A 135 8.81 29.57 -38.03
CA ALA A 135 8.80 28.17 -38.41
C ALA A 135 9.45 27.95 -39.78
N ALA A 136 9.10 28.79 -40.77
CA ALA A 136 9.68 28.74 -42.10
C ALA A 136 11.20 29.01 -42.09
N GLU A 137 11.66 29.97 -41.28
CA GLU A 137 13.09 30.24 -41.07
C GLU A 137 13.80 29.02 -40.48
N SER A 138 13.23 28.39 -39.44
CA SER A 138 13.82 27.21 -38.80
C SER A 138 13.94 26.02 -39.77
N ILE A 139 12.90 25.80 -40.58
CA ILE A 139 12.84 24.74 -41.58
C ILE A 139 13.86 25.02 -42.69
N ALA A 140 13.92 26.26 -43.21
CA ALA A 140 14.90 26.67 -44.22
C ALA A 140 16.34 26.51 -43.71
N TYR A 141 16.60 26.85 -42.45
CA TYR A 141 17.91 26.69 -41.82
C TYR A 141 18.32 25.21 -41.69
N GLN A 142 17.40 24.35 -41.26
CA GLN A 142 17.63 22.90 -41.18
C GLN A 142 17.85 22.27 -42.56
N LEU A 143 17.05 22.67 -43.56
CA LEU A 143 17.15 22.20 -44.95
C LEU A 143 18.45 22.65 -45.61
N SER A 144 18.87 23.91 -45.40
CA SER A 144 20.13 24.47 -45.90
C SER A 144 21.36 23.68 -45.43
N ARG A 145 21.31 23.11 -44.22
CA ARG A 145 22.38 22.27 -43.68
C ARG A 145 22.34 20.82 -44.16
N SER A 146 21.24 20.37 -44.75
CA SER A 146 21.09 18.99 -45.21
C SER A 146 21.78 18.79 -46.58
N ARG A 147 22.57 17.72 -46.71
CA ARG A 147 23.38 17.42 -47.92
C ARG A 147 22.56 16.97 -49.14
N GLN A 148 21.24 16.79 -49.01
CA GLN A 148 20.34 16.26 -50.05
C GLN A 148 19.39 17.32 -50.64
N VAL A 149 19.54 18.59 -50.25
CA VAL A 149 18.70 19.68 -50.77
C VAL A 149 19.49 20.50 -51.79
N SER A 150 19.06 20.44 -53.05
CA SER A 150 19.59 21.25 -54.14
C SER A 150 18.62 22.40 -54.43
N TYR A 151 19.09 23.64 -54.39
CA TYR A 151 18.27 24.81 -54.70
C TYR A 151 18.07 24.91 -56.22
N LEU A 152 16.83 24.74 -56.69
CA LEU A 152 16.48 24.86 -58.10
C LEU A 152 15.97 26.28 -58.37
N PRO A 153 16.71 27.12 -59.12
CA PRO A 153 16.22 28.43 -59.51
C PRO A 153 15.06 28.30 -60.50
N SER A 154 13.95 28.98 -60.22
CA SER A 154 12.77 29.02 -61.07
C SER A 154 13.08 29.81 -62.35
N GLY A 155 13.34 29.11 -63.47
CA GLY A 155 13.54 29.74 -64.77
C GLY A 155 14.25 28.91 -65.84
N ASN A 156 15.01 27.87 -65.46
CA ASN A 156 15.68 26.99 -66.42
C ASN A 156 15.09 25.58 -66.42
N ASN A 157 14.72 25.08 -67.59
CA ASN A 157 14.36 23.67 -67.80
C ASN A 157 15.61 22.80 -67.62
N ILE A 158 15.77 22.24 -66.43
CA ILE A 158 16.81 21.25 -66.12
C ILE A 158 16.16 19.87 -66.12
N LEU A 159 16.61 18.99 -67.03
CA LEU A 159 16.20 17.58 -67.06
C LEU A 159 16.88 16.83 -65.91
N PHE A 160 16.08 16.37 -64.95
CA PHE A 160 16.55 15.55 -63.84
C PHE A 160 16.45 14.07 -64.22
N ASN A 161 17.59 13.37 -64.32
CA ASN A 161 17.59 11.92 -64.54
C ASN A 161 17.35 11.22 -63.20
N VAL A 162 16.09 10.93 -62.90
CA VAL A 162 15.72 10.10 -61.74
C VAL A 162 15.95 8.62 -62.08
N PRO A 163 16.61 7.84 -61.20
CA PRO A 163 16.75 6.40 -61.41
C PRO A 163 15.37 5.75 -61.28
N THR A 164 14.91 5.07 -62.32
CA THR A 164 13.70 4.25 -62.28
C THR A 164 13.87 3.13 -61.24
N PRO A 165 12.90 2.94 -60.33
CA PRO A 165 12.94 1.83 -59.39
C PRO A 165 12.79 0.53 -60.17
N GLN A 166 13.65 -0.45 -59.86
CA GLN A 166 13.45 -1.85 -60.29
C GLN A 166 12.37 -2.51 -59.44
#